data_AF-A0A973XE09-F1
#
_entry.id   AF-A0A973XE09-F1
#
_cell.length_a   1.000
_cell.length_b   1.000
_cell.length_c   1.000
_cell.angle_alpha   90.00
_cell.angle_beta   90.00
_cell.angle_gamma   90.00
#
_symmetry.space_group_name_H-M   'P 1'
#
loop_
_entity.id
_entity.type
_entity.pdbx_description
1 polymer ?
#
loop_
_entity_poly.entity_id
_entity_poly.type
_entity_poly.pdbx_seq_one_letter_code
_entity_poly.pdbx_strand_id
1 'polypeptide(L)' 'VQGTGFNWDTPDHFRIVFLPHEEDLREAIGRVAKFLETYRKRHAN' A
#
# COMPACT_ATOMS: atom_id res chain seq x y z
N VAL A 1 1.01 -6.20 4.74
CA VAL A 1 1.87 -7.41 4.65
C VAL A 1 2.40 -7.50 3.23
N GLN A 2 3.70 -7.73 3.05
CA GLN A 2 4.33 -7.89 1.73
C GLN A 2 3.79 -9.13 1.02
N GLY A 3 3.54 -9.04 -0.29
CA GLY A 3 2.92 -10.09 -1.11
C GLY A 3 3.69 -11.40 -1.14
N THR A 4 5.02 -11.37 -1.05
CA THR A 4 5.87 -12.57 -1.00
C THR A 4 5.56 -13.48 0.19
N GLY A 5 4.98 -12.94 1.27
CA GLY A 5 4.45 -13.73 2.39
C GLY A 5 3.18 -14.55 2.07
N PHE A 6 2.65 -14.44 0.85
CA PHE A 6 1.45 -15.12 0.35
C PHE A 6 1.70 -15.90 -0.95
N ASN A 7 2.92 -16.40 -1.18
CA ASN A 7 3.32 -17.10 -2.42
C ASN A 7 3.13 -16.25 -3.70
N TRP A 8 3.29 -14.93 -3.59
CA TRP A 8 3.32 -14.05 -4.75
C TRP A 8 4.76 -13.90 -5.24
N ASP A 9 4.97 -14.14 -6.54
CA ASP A 9 6.32 -14.34 -7.12
C ASP A 9 7.21 -13.09 -7.06
N THR A 10 6.62 -11.89 -7.06
CA THR A 10 7.35 -10.62 -7.18
C THR A 10 7.12 -9.67 -5.99
N PRO A 11 8.11 -8.88 -5.55
CA PRO A 11 7.95 -7.99 -4.40
C PRO A 11 7.22 -6.67 -4.73
N ASP A 12 6.18 -6.72 -5.57
CA ASP A 12 5.43 -5.57 -6.08
C ASP A 12 3.99 -5.49 -5.56
N HIS A 13 3.57 -6.46 -4.75
CA HIS A 13 2.22 -6.51 -4.16
C HIS A 13 2.25 -6.45 -2.64
N PHE A 14 1.15 -5.95 -2.05
CA PHE A 14 0.90 -6.00 -0.61
C PHE A 14 -0.60 -6.15 -0.35
N ARG A 15 -0.97 -6.72 0.80
CA ARG A 15 -2.37 -6.97 1.18
C ARG A 15 -2.93 -5.88 2.11
N ILE A 16 -4.16 -5.45 1.82
CA ILE A 16 -5.02 -4.63 2.68
C ILE A 16 -6.28 -5.44 3.06
N VAL A 17 -6.85 -5.18 4.24
CA VAL A 17 -8.15 -5.73 4.66
C VAL A 17 -9.16 -4.59 4.81
N PHE A 18 -10.43 -4.87 4.51
CA PHE A 18 -11.53 -3.89 4.57
C PHE A 18 -12.43 -4.08 5.80
N LEU A 19 -11.86 -4.62 6.88
CA LEU A 19 -12.56 -4.83 8.16
C LEU A 19 -12.82 -3.53 8.98
N PRO A 20 -11.94 -2.50 8.94
CA PRO A 20 -12.21 -1.23 9.62
C PRO A 20 -13.39 -0.45 9.03
N HIS A 21 -13.86 0.57 9.76
CA HIS A 21 -14.90 1.48 9.28
C HIS A 21 -14.44 2.30 8.07
N GLU A 22 -15.40 2.81 7.28
CA GLU A 22 -15.11 3.58 6.06
C GLU A 22 -14.19 4.78 6.33
N GLU A 23 -14.41 5.51 7.43
CA GLU A 23 -13.61 6.69 7.78
C GLU A 23 -12.12 6.32 8.00
N ASP A 24 -11.86 5.25 8.74
CA ASP A 24 -10.51 4.74 8.97
C ASP A 24 -9.85 4.28 7.67
N LEU A 25 -10.61 3.60 6.79
CA LEU A 25 -10.12 3.18 5.49
C LEU A 25 -9.76 4.39 4.61
N ARG A 26 -10.60 5.42 4.60
CA ARG A 26 -10.37 6.65 3.83
C ARG A 26 -9.09 7.34 4.29
N GLU A 27 -8.87 7.43 5.61
CA GLU A 27 -7.64 7.99 6.16
C GLU A 27 -6.41 7.13 5.81
N ALA A 28 -6.50 5.81 6.03
CA ALA A 28 -5.39 4.89 5.79
C ALA A 28 -4.95 4.90 4.32
N ILE A 29 -5.91 4.85 3.38
CA ILE A 29 -5.63 4.94 1.94
C ILE A 29 -5.04 6.30 1.57
N GLY A 30 -5.52 7.40 2.17
CA GLY A 30 -4.93 8.73 1.96
C GLY A 30 -3.44 8.79 2.37
N ARG A 31 -3.09 8.18 3.50
CA ARG A 31 -1.69 8.08 3.96
C ARG A 31 -0.84 7.24 3.00
N VAL A 32 -1.36 6.11 2.52
CA VAL A 32 -0.68 5.26 1.51
C VAL A 32 -0.44 6.04 0.21
N ALA A 33 -1.43 6.78 -0.27
CA ALA A 33 -1.31 7.57 -1.50
C ALA A 33 -0.17 8.62 -1.40
N LYS A 34 -0.12 9.38 -0.30
CA LYS A 34 0.93 10.39 -0.05
C LYS A 34 2.33 9.77 0.02
N PHE A 35 2.45 8.61 0.66
CA PHE A 35 3.71 7.88 0.71
C PHE A 35 4.16 7.46 -0.70
N LEU A 36 3.28 6.79 -1.47
CA LEU A 36 3.61 6.29 -2.79
C LEU A 36 3.93 7.41 -3.79
N GLU A 37 3.26 8.56 -3.68
CA GLU A 37 3.59 9.74 -4.48
C GLU A 37 5.04 10.20 -4.22
N THR A 38 5.41 10.35 -2.95
CA THR A 38 6.77 10.76 -2.55
C THR A 38 7.80 9.72 -2.96
N TYR A 39 7.49 8.44 -2.77
CA TYR A 39 8.35 7.33 -3.14
C TYR A 39 8.63 7.31 -4.64
N ARG A 40 7.59 7.41 -5.48
CA ARG A 40 7.75 7.48 -6.94
C ARG A 40 8.61 8.66 -7.37
N LYS A 41 8.38 9.86 -6.82
CA LYS A 41 9.20 11.05 -7.14
C LYS A 41 10.70 10.85 -6.84
N ARG A 42 11.04 10.09 -5.79
CA ARG A 42 12.44 9.84 -5.39
C ARG A 42 13.12 8.73 -6.19
N HIS A 43 12.36 7.80 -6.74
CA HIS A 43 12.87 6.58 -7.39
C HIS A 43 12.50 6.49 -8.88
N ALA A 44 11.96 7.55 -9.49
CA ALA A 44 11.61 7.60 -10.92
C ALA A 44 12.80 7.86 -11.87
N ASN A 45 14.03 7.48 -11.47
CA ASN A 45 15.23 7.57 -12.31
C ASN A 45 15.61 6.19 -12.85
#